data_AF-A0A7N2RAB1-F1
#
_entry.id   AF-A0A7N2RAB1-F1
#
_cell.length_a   1.000
_cell.length_b   1.000
_cell.length_c   1.000
_cell.angle_alpha   90.00
_cell.angle_beta   90.00
_cell.angle_gamma   90.00
#
_symmetry.space_group_name_H-M   'P 1'
#
loop_
_entity.id
_entity.type
_entity.pdbx_description
1 polymer ?
#
loop_
_entity_poly.entity_id
_entity_poly.type
_entity_poly.pdbx_seq_one_letter_code
_entity_poly.pdbx_strand_id
1 'polypeptide(L)'
;MIGCDASTPSSPHPSLFIRTSQAGGIAVYWGQSGYEGTLTETCATGKYSHIIISFLNHFGNGRTPEISLAGHCNPASNGCTMVSPCIRYCQSRGIKVILSIGGGIGSYSLASSMDAKNVADYVWNNFLDGQSPSRPLGNAILDGIDFDIELGSTLHWDDLARYLKAYSQSGRVVHLSAAPQCPFPDSFYGLT
;
A
#
# COMPACT_ATOMS: atom_id res chain seq x y z
N MET A 1 19.36 -1.45 14.61
CA MET A 1 18.35 -0.59 13.95
C MET A 1 19.02 0.10 12.80
N ILE A 2 18.78 -0.37 11.57
CA ILE A 2 19.31 0.27 10.36
C ILE A 2 18.25 1.30 9.95
N GLY A 3 18.54 2.58 10.19
CA GLY A 3 17.71 3.67 9.71
C GLY A 3 17.87 3.84 8.20
N CYS A 4 16.81 4.33 7.55
CA CYS A 4 16.87 4.71 6.14
C CYS A 4 17.62 6.05 6.01
N ASP A 5 18.95 5.99 5.92
CA ASP A 5 19.76 7.17 5.62
C ASP A 5 19.55 7.60 4.17
N ALA A 6 19.03 8.81 4.01
CA ALA A 6 18.91 9.48 2.72
C ALA A 6 20.31 9.90 2.24
N SER A 7 20.94 9.05 1.43
CA SER A 7 22.12 9.44 0.66
C SER A 7 21.70 10.41 -0.46
N THR A 8 22.49 11.47 -0.63
CA THR A 8 22.27 12.60 -1.53
C THR A 8 22.19 12.20 -3.01
N PRO A 9 21.34 12.84 -3.85
CA PRO A 9 21.31 12.57 -5.28
C PRO A 9 22.51 13.22 -6.00
N SER A 10 23.13 12.49 -6.93
CA SER A 10 24.09 13.03 -7.90
C SER A 10 23.36 13.70 -9.08
N SER A 11 23.98 14.75 -9.62
CA SER A 11 23.46 15.66 -10.66
C SER A 11 23.02 14.98 -11.97
N PRO A 12 22.01 15.52 -12.69
CA PRO A 12 21.60 14.98 -13.98
C PRO A 12 22.49 15.47 -15.13
N HIS A 13 22.89 14.55 -16.02
CA HIS A 13 23.45 14.83 -17.34
C HIS A 13 22.32 15.08 -18.38
N PRO A 14 22.59 15.79 -19.50
CA PRO A 14 21.57 16.12 -20.49
C PRO A 14 21.08 14.86 -21.20
N SER A 15 19.76 14.65 -21.25
CA SER A 15 19.13 13.48 -21.86
C SER A 15 18.64 13.76 -23.28
N LEU A 16 19.11 12.92 -24.20
CA LEU A 16 18.67 12.78 -25.58
C LEU A 16 17.22 12.23 -25.61
N PHE A 17 16.36 12.76 -26.47
CA PHE A 17 14.98 12.28 -26.63
C PHE A 17 14.95 10.88 -27.27
N ILE A 18 14.92 9.84 -26.43
CA ILE A 18 14.59 8.47 -26.83
C ILE A 18 13.07 8.32 -26.71
N ARG A 19 12.40 7.97 -27.82
CA ARG A 19 11.02 7.47 -27.78
C ARG A 19 11.01 6.18 -26.97
N THR A 20 10.50 6.23 -25.76
CA THR A 20 10.28 5.04 -24.94
C THR A 20 9.15 4.23 -25.55
N SER A 21 9.37 2.96 -25.89
CA SER A 21 8.25 2.01 -25.85
C SER A 21 7.77 1.99 -24.40
N GLN A 22 6.46 2.00 -24.14
CA GLN A 22 5.93 1.68 -22.81
C GLN A 22 6.33 0.24 -22.46
N ALA A 23 7.53 0.06 -21.91
CA ALA A 23 7.92 -1.19 -21.28
C ALA A 23 6.98 -1.41 -20.09
N GLY A 24 6.49 -2.64 -19.94
CA GLY A 24 5.68 -3.01 -18.78
C GLY A 24 6.43 -2.75 -17.47
N GLY A 25 5.69 -2.45 -16.41
CA GLY A 25 6.25 -2.26 -15.08
C GLY A 25 6.24 -3.56 -14.27
N ILE A 26 7.24 -3.79 -13.43
CA ILE A 26 7.22 -4.87 -12.44
C ILE A 26 6.64 -4.33 -11.13
N ALA A 27 5.68 -5.05 -10.56
CA ALA A 27 5.15 -4.83 -9.21
C ALA A 27 5.65 -5.95 -8.28
N VAL A 28 5.94 -5.64 -7.03
CA VAL A 28 6.43 -6.62 -6.05
C VAL A 28 5.78 -6.38 -4.68
N TYR A 29 5.40 -7.46 -4.01
CA TYR A 29 4.97 -7.46 -2.61
C TYR A 29 6.20 -7.40 -1.71
N TRP A 30 6.16 -6.53 -0.69
CA TRP A 30 7.21 -6.40 0.33
C TRP A 30 6.57 -6.30 1.72
N GLY A 31 7.17 -6.93 2.72
CA GLY A 31 6.80 -6.76 4.13
C GLY A 31 6.44 -8.05 4.87
N GLN A 32 6.45 -9.21 4.21
CA GLN A 32 6.05 -10.49 4.83
C GLN A 32 7.22 -11.41 5.17
N SER A 33 8.46 -10.97 5.01
CA SER A 33 9.65 -11.68 5.48
C SER A 33 10.73 -10.73 5.97
N GLY A 34 11.12 -10.84 7.25
CA GLY A 34 12.23 -10.05 7.81
C GLY A 34 13.59 -10.29 7.14
N TYR A 35 13.68 -11.29 6.24
CA TYR A 35 14.89 -11.63 5.48
C TYR A 35 14.88 -11.11 4.04
N GLU A 36 13.81 -10.41 3.60
CA GLU A 36 13.67 -9.90 2.22
C GLU A 36 14.44 -8.60 1.95
N GLY A 37 15.17 -8.10 2.95
CA GLY A 37 15.86 -6.80 2.90
C GLY A 37 14.92 -5.64 3.21
N THR A 38 15.49 -4.46 3.38
CA THR A 38 14.77 -3.22 3.67
C THR A 38 13.99 -2.72 2.44
N LEU A 39 12.99 -1.87 2.69
CA LEU A 39 12.26 -1.20 1.60
C LEU A 39 13.21 -0.35 0.73
N THR A 40 14.19 0.32 1.34
CA THR A 40 15.20 1.11 0.62
C THR A 40 16.03 0.25 -0.32
N GLU A 41 16.53 -0.91 0.13
CA GLU A 41 17.28 -1.85 -0.72
C GLU A 41 16.43 -2.36 -1.88
N THR A 42 15.16 -2.69 -1.62
CA THR A 42 14.19 -3.09 -2.64
C THR A 42 14.04 -2.01 -3.71
N CYS A 43 13.88 -0.75 -3.32
CA CYS A 43 13.79 0.40 -4.23
C CYS A 43 15.09 0.68 -4.96
N ALA A 44 16.23 0.44 -4.31
CA ALA A 44 17.55 0.67 -4.88
C ALA A 44 17.90 -0.30 -6.02
N THR A 45 17.22 -1.45 -6.11
CA THR A 45 17.42 -2.43 -7.20
C THR A 45 17.17 -1.86 -8.59
N GLY A 46 16.32 -0.82 -8.72
CA GLY A 46 15.92 -0.25 -10.01
C GLY A 46 15.05 -1.18 -10.87
N LYS A 47 14.56 -2.30 -10.31
CA LYS A 47 13.77 -3.31 -11.04
C LYS A 47 12.27 -3.04 -11.01
N TYR A 48 11.79 -2.36 -9.97
CA TYR A 48 10.36 -2.26 -9.68
C TYR A 48 9.82 -0.89 -10.01
N SER A 49 8.63 -0.88 -10.59
CA SER A 49 7.83 0.33 -10.86
C SER A 49 6.78 0.56 -9.77
N HIS A 50 6.37 -0.51 -9.09
CA HIS A 50 5.41 -0.51 -8.00
C HIS A 50 5.92 -1.40 -6.88
N ILE A 51 5.79 -0.96 -5.64
CA ILE A 51 6.02 -1.78 -4.45
C ILE A 51 4.75 -1.77 -3.63
N ILE A 52 4.31 -2.97 -3.25
CA ILE A 52 3.08 -3.23 -2.54
C ILE A 52 3.43 -3.63 -1.10
N ILE A 53 3.30 -2.68 -0.18
CA ILE A 53 3.55 -2.88 1.26
C ILE A 53 2.43 -3.76 1.82
N SER A 54 2.82 -4.89 2.39
CA SER A 54 1.91 -5.98 2.71
C SER A 54 2.10 -6.36 4.18
N PHE A 55 1.08 -6.33 5.06
CA PHE A 55 -0.35 -6.09 4.79
C PHE A 55 -1.03 -5.32 5.92
N LEU A 56 -2.09 -4.57 5.59
CA LEU A 56 -3.15 -4.26 6.56
C LEU A 56 -4.11 -5.45 6.60
N ASN A 57 -3.90 -6.37 7.53
CA ASN A 57 -4.60 -7.67 7.57
C ASN A 57 -5.55 -7.84 8.77
N HIS A 58 -5.78 -6.77 9.55
CA HIS A 58 -6.79 -6.72 10.59
C HIS A 58 -7.59 -5.43 10.42
N PHE A 59 -8.88 -5.50 10.08
CA PHE A 59 -9.76 -4.33 9.92
C PHE A 59 -11.24 -4.73 9.75
N GLY A 60 -12.13 -3.73 9.80
CA GLY A 60 -13.56 -3.89 9.52
C GLY A 60 -14.31 -4.71 10.58
N ASN A 61 -15.64 -4.71 10.49
CA ASN A 61 -16.56 -5.30 11.46
C ASN A 61 -16.27 -4.86 12.91
N GLY A 62 -16.05 -3.55 13.09
CA GLY A 62 -15.80 -2.93 14.40
C GLY A 62 -14.40 -3.15 14.99
N ARG A 63 -13.48 -3.78 14.24
CA ARG A 63 -12.09 -3.98 14.69
C ARG A 63 -11.25 -2.72 14.55
N THR A 64 -10.34 -2.49 15.49
CA THR A 64 -9.27 -1.49 15.34
C THR A 64 -8.29 -1.98 14.26
N PRO A 65 -8.05 -1.22 13.19
CA PRO A 65 -7.19 -1.74 12.13
C PRO A 65 -5.71 -1.82 12.55
N GLU A 66 -5.02 -2.86 12.11
CA GLU A 66 -3.62 -3.13 12.43
C GLU A 66 -2.86 -3.66 11.20
N ILE A 67 -1.66 -3.13 11.00
CA ILE A 67 -0.74 -3.54 9.93
C ILE A 67 0.23 -4.61 10.44
N SER A 68 0.51 -5.63 9.64
CA SER A 68 1.54 -6.63 9.90
C SER A 68 2.65 -6.53 8.87
N LEU A 69 3.88 -6.24 9.31
CA LEU A 69 5.08 -6.24 8.48
C LEU A 69 6.08 -7.32 8.95
N ALA A 70 5.54 -8.46 9.39
CA ALA A 70 6.30 -9.62 9.85
C ALA A 70 7.48 -9.25 10.78
N GLY A 71 8.70 -9.60 10.39
CA GLY A 71 9.92 -9.34 11.16
C GLY A 71 10.51 -7.94 11.01
N HIS A 72 9.93 -7.05 10.19
CA HIS A 72 10.53 -5.74 9.90
C HIS A 72 10.35 -4.73 11.04
N CYS A 73 9.18 -4.72 11.69
CA CYS A 73 8.86 -3.79 12.76
C CYS A 73 7.64 -4.26 13.56
N ASN A 74 7.46 -3.67 14.76
CA ASN A 74 6.29 -3.93 15.59
C ASN A 74 5.32 -2.72 15.53
N PRO A 75 4.10 -2.88 15.00
CA PRO A 75 3.09 -1.81 14.95
C PRO A 75 2.59 -1.39 16.34
N ALA A 76 2.49 -2.32 17.30
CA ALA A 76 1.94 -2.07 18.63
C ALA A 76 2.80 -1.12 19.48
N SER A 77 4.09 -0.98 19.14
CA SER A 77 5.01 -0.03 19.77
C SER A 77 5.30 1.21 18.90
N ASN A 78 4.46 1.49 17.89
CA ASN A 78 4.71 2.51 16.86
C ASN A 78 6.07 2.35 16.12
N GLY A 79 6.63 1.14 16.13
CA GLY A 79 7.96 0.85 15.60
C GLY A 79 8.04 0.94 14.06
N CYS A 80 6.90 0.84 13.37
CA CYS A 80 6.84 0.86 11.91
C CYS A 80 6.90 2.27 11.29
N THR A 81 6.89 3.32 12.10
CA THR A 81 7.06 4.70 11.62
C THR A 81 8.40 4.94 10.92
N MET A 82 9.40 4.11 11.21
CA MET A 82 10.71 4.12 10.55
C MET A 82 10.65 3.82 9.05
N VAL A 83 9.54 3.25 8.55
CA VAL A 83 9.35 2.96 7.12
C VAL A 83 9.05 4.24 6.31
N SER A 84 8.56 5.31 6.96
CA SER A 84 8.23 6.60 6.33
C SER A 84 9.33 7.17 5.40
N PRO A 85 10.58 7.37 5.87
CA PRO A 85 11.66 7.87 5.00
C PRO A 85 11.96 6.94 3.82
N CYS A 86 11.85 5.62 4.01
CA CYS A 86 12.10 4.62 2.98
C CYS A 86 11.01 4.71 1.87
N ILE A 87 9.74 4.88 2.25
CA ILE A 87 8.64 5.13 1.29
C ILE A 87 8.96 6.35 0.41
N ARG A 88 9.35 7.47 1.02
CA ARG A 88 9.70 8.69 0.28
C ARG A 88 10.91 8.50 -0.63
N TYR A 89 11.88 7.70 -0.21
CA TYR A 89 13.02 7.34 -1.04
C TYR A 89 12.60 6.58 -2.30
N CYS A 90 11.64 5.65 -2.20
CA CYS A 90 11.11 4.96 -3.35
C CYS A 90 10.34 5.91 -4.29
N GLN A 91 9.49 6.76 -3.71
CA GLN A 91 8.70 7.75 -4.44
C GLN A 91 9.59 8.77 -5.18
N SER A 92 10.70 9.22 -4.58
CA SER A 92 11.64 10.14 -5.24
C SER A 92 12.34 9.52 -6.46
N ARG A 93 12.34 8.19 -6.56
CA ARG A 93 12.83 7.42 -7.71
C ARG A 93 11.73 7.08 -8.73
N GLY A 94 10.53 7.64 -8.56
CA GLY A 94 9.39 7.39 -9.44
C GLY A 94 8.70 6.04 -9.23
N ILE A 95 9.01 5.33 -8.14
CA ILE A 95 8.36 4.06 -7.78
C ILE A 95 7.08 4.39 -7.00
N LYS A 96 5.95 3.83 -7.42
CA LYS A 96 4.70 3.95 -6.65
C LYS A 96 4.73 2.99 -5.48
N VAL A 97 4.40 3.49 -4.29
CA VAL A 97 4.31 2.68 -3.07
C VAL A 97 2.86 2.61 -2.63
N ILE A 98 2.32 1.40 -2.63
CA ILE A 98 0.89 1.08 -2.45
C ILE A 98 0.76 0.22 -1.19
N LEU A 99 -0.28 0.45 -0.37
CA LEU A 99 -0.60 -0.44 0.75
C LEU A 99 -1.54 -1.54 0.26
N SER A 100 -1.20 -2.81 0.54
CA SER A 100 -2.14 -3.91 0.36
C SER A 100 -2.97 -4.16 1.60
N ILE A 101 -4.28 -4.26 1.42
CA ILE A 101 -5.24 -4.70 2.42
C ILE A 101 -5.58 -6.17 2.17
N GLY A 102 -5.63 -6.97 3.24
CA GLY A 102 -5.99 -8.39 3.16
C GLY A 102 -4.80 -9.33 3.35
N GLY A 103 -4.54 -10.18 2.35
CA GLY A 103 -3.57 -11.29 2.34
C GLY A 103 -4.16 -12.61 2.85
N GLY A 104 -3.51 -13.74 2.56
CA GLY A 104 -4.01 -15.08 2.91
C GLY A 104 -4.10 -15.40 4.42
N ILE A 105 -3.60 -14.51 5.29
CA ILE A 105 -3.71 -14.63 6.75
C ILE A 105 -4.13 -13.28 7.34
N GLY A 106 -5.25 -13.27 8.06
CA GLY A 106 -5.74 -12.06 8.71
C GLY A 106 -7.11 -12.24 9.35
N SER A 107 -7.62 -11.13 9.91
CA SER A 107 -8.99 -11.01 10.40
C SER A 107 -9.58 -9.72 9.86
N TYR A 108 -10.02 -9.79 8.61
CA TYR A 108 -10.60 -8.68 7.87
C TYR A 108 -11.91 -9.09 7.22
N SER A 109 -12.88 -8.17 7.23
CA SER A 109 -14.18 -8.34 6.59
C SER A 109 -14.93 -7.01 6.65
N LEU A 110 -15.79 -6.74 5.67
CA LEU A 110 -16.70 -5.60 5.69
C LEU A 110 -18.12 -6.08 6.01
N ALA A 111 -18.71 -5.52 7.07
CA ALA A 111 -20.02 -5.92 7.57
C ALA A 111 -21.19 -5.18 6.90
N SER A 112 -20.91 -4.02 6.28
CA SER A 112 -21.88 -3.19 5.58
C SER A 112 -21.18 -2.16 4.69
N SER A 113 -21.95 -1.49 3.82
CA SER A 113 -21.46 -0.31 3.07
C SER A 113 -20.94 0.80 4.00
N MET A 114 -21.57 0.99 5.16
CA MET A 114 -21.10 1.96 6.16
C MET A 114 -19.77 1.54 6.79
N ASP A 115 -19.59 0.25 7.05
CA ASP A 115 -18.32 -0.29 7.54
C ASP A 115 -17.20 -0.12 6.48
N ALA A 116 -17.52 -0.34 5.21
CA ALA A 116 -16.63 -0.03 4.09
C ALA A 116 -16.23 1.45 4.06
N LYS A 117 -17.18 2.36 4.30
CA LYS A 117 -16.89 3.79 4.43
C LYS A 117 -15.96 4.09 5.61
N ASN A 118 -16.23 3.50 6.78
CA ASN A 118 -15.38 3.70 7.97
C ASN A 118 -13.94 3.22 7.74
N VAL A 119 -13.78 2.08 7.05
CA VAL A 119 -12.46 1.58 6.64
C VAL A 119 -11.81 2.52 5.63
N ALA A 120 -12.56 3.04 4.65
CA ALA A 120 -12.05 4.03 3.69
C ALA A 120 -11.53 5.29 4.39
N ASP A 121 -12.31 5.85 5.32
CA ASP A 121 -11.96 7.02 6.11
C ASP A 121 -10.70 6.76 6.95
N TYR A 122 -10.59 5.58 7.57
CA TYR A 122 -9.40 5.17 8.33
C TYR A 122 -8.16 5.11 7.43
N VAL A 123 -8.27 4.41 6.29
CA VAL A 123 -7.16 4.24 5.34
C VAL A 123 -6.70 5.60 4.79
N TRP A 124 -7.66 6.46 4.44
CA TRP A 124 -7.39 7.82 3.99
C TRP A 124 -6.57 8.61 5.00
N ASN A 125 -7.00 8.62 6.26
CA ASN A 125 -6.40 9.41 7.33
C ASN A 125 -5.06 8.88 7.84
N ASN A 126 -4.82 7.56 7.74
CA ASN A 126 -3.64 6.92 8.33
C ASN A 126 -2.54 6.58 7.32
N PHE A 127 -2.88 6.43 6.04
CA PHE A 127 -1.92 5.99 5.01
C PHE A 127 -1.89 6.87 3.76
N LEU A 128 -2.99 7.57 3.44
CA LEU A 128 -3.08 8.48 2.31
C LEU A 128 -3.01 9.94 2.79
N ASP A 129 -3.64 10.87 2.07
CA ASP A 129 -3.45 12.33 2.23
C ASP A 129 -4.28 12.94 3.38
N GLY A 130 -5.04 12.12 4.10
CA GLY A 130 -5.77 12.56 5.29
C GLY A 130 -4.85 12.75 6.50
N GLN A 131 -5.45 13.13 7.63
CA GLN A 131 -4.72 13.48 8.85
C GLN A 131 -5.10 12.53 9.99
N SER A 132 -4.09 12.08 10.74
CA SER A 132 -4.25 11.25 11.94
C SER A 132 -3.12 11.59 12.92
N PRO A 133 -3.40 11.64 14.24
CA PRO A 133 -2.38 11.93 15.25
C PRO A 133 -1.31 10.83 15.34
N SER A 134 -1.63 9.60 14.93
CA SER A 134 -0.69 8.46 14.94
C SER A 134 -0.86 7.62 13.68
N ARG A 135 0.03 7.83 12.71
CA ARG A 135 0.03 7.10 11.43
C ARG A 135 0.95 5.86 11.54
N PRO A 136 0.48 4.65 11.23
CA PRO A 136 1.26 3.42 11.46
C PRO A 136 2.62 3.37 10.76
N LEU A 137 2.69 3.93 9.54
CA LEU A 137 3.92 4.02 8.74
C LEU A 137 4.56 5.42 8.80
N GLY A 138 4.18 6.23 9.79
CA GLY A 138 4.59 7.62 9.91
C GLY A 138 3.92 8.55 8.89
N ASN A 139 4.52 9.71 8.66
CA ASN A 139 3.95 10.80 7.87
C ASN A 139 4.18 10.69 6.35
N ALA A 140 4.61 9.52 5.84
CA ALA A 140 4.61 9.27 4.41
C ALA A 140 3.18 9.11 3.89
N ILE A 141 2.97 9.50 2.63
CA ILE A 141 1.67 9.48 1.96
C ILE A 141 1.78 8.48 0.82
N LEU A 142 1.09 7.36 0.93
CA LEU A 142 1.12 6.30 -0.08
C LEU A 142 0.39 6.73 -1.36
N ASP A 143 0.71 6.05 -2.45
CA ASP A 143 0.20 6.35 -3.79
C ASP A 143 -1.15 5.69 -4.08
N GLY A 144 -1.53 4.69 -3.29
CA GLY A 144 -2.75 3.94 -3.52
C GLY A 144 -2.98 2.80 -2.56
N ILE A 145 -4.04 2.04 -2.84
CA ILE A 145 -4.47 0.85 -2.11
C ILE A 145 -4.59 -0.32 -3.08
N ASP A 146 -3.97 -1.43 -2.69
CA ASP A 146 -4.08 -2.73 -3.33
C ASP A 146 -5.06 -3.59 -2.54
N PHE A 147 -5.97 -4.25 -3.23
CA PHE A 147 -6.93 -5.17 -2.65
C PHE A 147 -6.42 -6.59 -2.91
N ASP A 148 -5.92 -7.26 -1.87
CA ASP A 148 -5.54 -8.67 -1.90
C ASP A 148 -6.49 -9.46 -0.98
N ILE A 149 -7.74 -9.59 -1.39
CA ILE A 149 -8.81 -10.18 -0.59
C ILE A 149 -8.90 -11.67 -0.91
N GLU A 150 -8.52 -12.50 0.07
CA GLU A 150 -8.49 -13.96 -0.09
C GLU A 150 -9.38 -14.71 0.93
N LEU A 151 -10.00 -13.99 1.88
CA LEU A 151 -10.89 -14.54 2.90
C LEU A 151 -11.93 -13.53 3.38
N GLY A 152 -12.87 -13.99 4.21
CA GLY A 152 -13.89 -13.15 4.84
C GLY A 152 -15.15 -12.99 4.00
N SER A 153 -15.78 -11.81 4.09
CA SER A 153 -16.98 -11.47 3.31
C SER A 153 -16.63 -11.25 1.82
N THR A 154 -17.56 -11.59 0.94
CA THR A 154 -17.49 -11.26 -0.50
C THR A 154 -18.18 -9.93 -0.83
N LEU A 155 -18.73 -9.24 0.17
CA LEU A 155 -19.54 -8.03 -0.01
C LEU A 155 -18.75 -6.75 0.32
N HIS A 156 -19.17 -5.64 -0.29
CA HIS A 156 -18.77 -4.26 0.03
C HIS A 156 -17.33 -3.85 -0.35
N TRP A 157 -16.56 -4.72 -1.01
CA TRP A 157 -15.25 -4.34 -1.54
C TRP A 157 -15.34 -3.27 -2.64
N ASP A 158 -16.42 -3.31 -3.41
CA ASP A 158 -16.79 -2.31 -4.41
C ASP A 158 -17.18 -0.97 -3.77
N ASP A 159 -17.92 -1.00 -2.66
CA ASP A 159 -18.20 0.18 -1.83
C ASP A 159 -16.91 0.82 -1.33
N LEU A 160 -16.01 0.01 -0.75
CA LEU A 160 -14.69 0.48 -0.26
C LEU A 160 -13.87 1.10 -1.40
N ALA A 161 -13.80 0.45 -2.56
CA ALA A 161 -13.12 0.98 -3.74
C ALA A 161 -13.72 2.32 -4.20
N ARG A 162 -15.06 2.45 -4.22
CA ARG A 162 -15.75 3.70 -4.58
C ARG A 162 -15.45 4.82 -3.58
N TYR A 163 -15.49 4.55 -2.28
CA TYR A 163 -15.17 5.55 -1.26
C TYR A 163 -13.70 5.99 -1.32
N LEU A 164 -12.76 5.06 -1.46
CA LEU A 164 -11.34 5.39 -1.62
C LEU A 164 -11.10 6.20 -2.89
N LYS A 165 -11.76 5.85 -4.00
CA LYS A 165 -11.61 6.57 -5.26
C LYS A 165 -12.12 8.01 -5.16
N ALA A 166 -13.22 8.22 -4.43
CA ALA A 166 -13.84 9.53 -4.22
C ALA A 166 -12.94 10.54 -3.49
N TYR A 167 -11.90 10.08 -2.78
CA TYR A 167 -10.87 10.96 -2.21
C TYR A 167 -9.88 11.53 -3.24
N SER A 168 -9.91 11.06 -4.49
CA SER A 168 -9.05 11.63 -5.53
C SER A 168 -9.43 13.10 -5.80
N GLN A 169 -8.45 14.00 -5.75
CA GLN A 169 -8.62 15.44 -6.00
C GLN A 169 -7.71 15.90 -7.15
N SER A 170 -7.94 17.13 -7.63
CA SER A 170 -7.06 17.72 -8.64
C SER A 170 -5.62 17.79 -8.12
N GLY A 171 -4.71 17.01 -8.73
CA GLY A 171 -3.30 16.92 -8.34
C GLY A 171 -2.92 15.73 -7.45
N ARG A 172 -3.89 14.98 -6.89
CA ARG A 172 -3.64 13.75 -6.11
C ARG A 172 -4.66 12.67 -6.46
N VAL A 173 -4.21 11.66 -7.20
CA VAL A 173 -5.05 10.52 -7.59
C VAL A 173 -4.76 9.35 -6.65
N VAL A 174 -5.81 8.76 -6.07
CA VAL A 174 -5.68 7.48 -5.35
C VAL A 174 -5.65 6.36 -6.40
N HIS A 175 -4.52 5.66 -6.48
CA HIS A 175 -4.41 4.44 -7.27
C HIS A 175 -5.10 3.27 -6.57
N LEU A 176 -5.86 2.49 -7.32
CA LEU A 176 -6.49 1.26 -6.82
C LEU A 176 -6.00 0.10 -7.69
N SER A 177 -5.55 -0.98 -7.06
CA SER A 177 -5.23 -2.26 -7.71
C SER A 177 -5.95 -3.39 -6.99
N ALA A 178 -5.98 -4.56 -7.63
CA ALA A 178 -6.52 -5.77 -7.04
C ALA A 178 -5.67 -6.98 -7.46
N ALA A 179 -5.61 -7.98 -6.58
CA ALA A 179 -4.94 -9.25 -6.79
C ALA A 179 -5.95 -10.42 -6.72
N PRO A 180 -6.88 -10.53 -7.69
CA PRO A 180 -7.78 -11.67 -7.74
C PRO A 180 -7.01 -12.97 -7.98
N GLN A 181 -7.59 -14.09 -7.54
CA GLN A 181 -7.10 -15.40 -7.90
C GLN A 181 -7.35 -15.68 -9.39
N CYS A 182 -6.68 -16.70 -9.91
CA CYS A 182 -6.76 -17.07 -11.32
C CYS A 182 -8.19 -17.49 -11.80
N PRO A 183 -9.01 -18.21 -11.02
CA PRO A 183 -10.34 -18.65 -11.47
C PRO A 183 -11.32 -17.49 -11.69
N PHE A 184 -12.06 -17.51 -12.80
CA PHE A 184 -13.04 -16.47 -13.15
C PHE A 184 -14.49 -17.01 -13.10
N PRO A 185 -15.45 -16.25 -12.54
CA PRO A 185 -15.25 -15.02 -11.77
C PRO A 185 -14.58 -15.32 -10.42
N ASP A 186 -13.75 -14.39 -9.96
CA ASP A 186 -13.15 -14.48 -8.62
C ASP A 186 -14.26 -14.36 -7.56
N SER A 187 -14.17 -15.10 -6.44
CA SER A 187 -15.24 -15.13 -5.43
C SER A 187 -15.36 -13.84 -4.60
N PHE A 188 -14.29 -13.05 -4.49
CA PHE A 188 -14.24 -11.81 -3.72
C PHE A 188 -14.40 -10.56 -4.60
N TYR A 189 -14.08 -10.66 -5.89
CA TYR A 189 -14.17 -9.55 -6.86
C TYR A 189 -15.25 -9.73 -7.94
N GLY A 190 -15.87 -10.92 -7.99
CA GLY A 190 -16.84 -11.30 -9.02
C GLY A 190 -18.28 -10.95 -8.65
N LEU A 191 -18.96 -10.32 -9.62
CA LEU A 191 -20.40 -10.07 -9.78
C LEU A 191 -21.30 -10.35 -8.55
N THR A 192 -21.54 -9.31 -7.75
CA THR A 192 -22.79 -9.10 -7.04
C THR A 192 -23.61 -8.01 -7.71
#